data_AF-U9TT89-F1
#
_entry.id   AF-U9TT89-F1
#
_cell.length_a   1.000
_cell.length_b   1.000
_cell.length_c   1.000
_cell.angle_alpha   90.00
_cell.angle_beta   90.00
_cell.angle_gamma   90.00
#
_symmetry.space_group_name_H-M   'P 1'
#
loop_
_entity.id
_entity.type
_entity.pdbx_description
1 polymer ?
#
loop_
_entity_poly.entity_id
_entity_poly.type
_entity_poly.pdbx_seq_one_letter_code
_entity_poly.pdbx_strand_id
1 'polypeptide(L)'
;MSFKIVAPDDLKDVIGSVVSPTISDDILPPVLDNYDNVPAHYLSKHNLKPLTVGSNAWLSHMKEIYDIYVEDMKYEQGKTDAGLRWDTTSEKGIYQEGLCNMLMEYTTARHDYELKLLEVSSNTQTVPVSLKKSEQRKREKELQKKILKDNEILERLRDRVDAIDHAIYTEYHQEEVGLKFEPCAIMNDRPLV
;
A
#
# COMPACT_ATOMS: atom_id res chain seq x y z
N MET A 1 57.10 15.35 18.10
CA MET A 1 56.11 16.41 17.84
C MET A 1 54.76 15.90 18.31
N SER A 2 54.31 16.39 19.46
CA SER A 2 53.04 16.00 20.07
C SER A 2 51.98 17.02 19.69
N PHE A 3 50.83 16.55 19.20
CA PHE A 3 49.62 17.37 19.10
C PHE A 3 48.51 16.74 19.95
N LYS A 4 47.89 17.61 20.73
CA LYS A 4 47.11 17.35 21.93
C LYS A 4 45.69 16.90 21.57
N ILE A 5 45.19 15.91 22.32
CA ILE A 5 43.77 15.60 22.44
C ILE A 5 43.13 16.77 23.20
N VAL A 6 42.12 17.42 22.60
CA VAL A 6 41.32 18.47 23.22
C VAL A 6 39.96 17.87 23.56
N ALA A 7 39.62 17.88 24.85
CA ALA A 7 38.32 17.48 25.38
C ALA A 7 37.25 18.52 25.01
N PRO A 8 35.99 18.11 24.78
CA PRO A 8 34.91 19.04 24.50
C PRO A 8 34.21 19.42 25.80
N ASP A 9 34.60 20.53 26.43
CA ASP A 9 33.85 21.13 27.53
C ASP A 9 33.92 22.65 27.43
N ASP A 10 32.90 23.26 26.80
CA ASP A 10 32.31 24.54 27.20
C ASP A 10 31.19 24.94 26.21
N LEU A 11 29.99 24.40 26.39
CA LEU A 11 28.76 25.11 26.04
C LEU A 11 27.82 25.01 27.24
N LYS A 12 27.79 26.10 28.00
CA LYS A 12 27.04 26.24 29.25
C LYS A 12 25.53 26.20 29.01
N ASP A 13 24.87 25.43 29.87
CA ASP A 13 23.52 25.58 30.39
C ASP A 13 22.60 26.60 29.70
N VAL A 14 21.72 26.08 28.84
CA VAL A 14 20.34 26.56 28.76
C VAL A 14 19.44 25.34 29.00
N ILE A 15 19.25 25.01 30.28
CA ILE A 15 18.12 24.19 30.72
C ILE A 15 16.87 25.06 30.57
N GLY A 16 16.40 25.19 29.32
CA GLY A 16 15.11 25.74 29.00
C GLY A 16 14.08 24.64 29.20
N SER A 17 13.37 24.72 30.32
CA SER A 17 12.16 23.98 30.67
C SER A 17 11.44 23.36 29.47
N VAL A 18 11.54 22.03 29.32
CA VAL A 18 10.62 21.25 28.49
C VAL A 18 9.25 21.31 29.17
N VAL A 19 8.47 22.33 28.82
CA VAL A 19 7.02 22.27 28.96
C VAL A 19 6.55 21.46 27.76
N SER A 20 6.01 20.28 28.01
CA SER A 20 5.27 19.51 27.00
C SER A 20 4.36 20.45 26.23
N PRO A 21 4.31 20.42 24.88
CA PRO A 21 3.28 21.15 24.18
C PRO A 21 1.95 20.53 24.59
N THR A 22 1.22 21.23 25.45
CA THR A 22 -0.22 21.01 25.58
C THR A 22 -0.77 21.26 24.20
N ILE A 23 -1.17 20.18 23.52
CA ILE A 23 -1.98 20.27 22.31
C ILE A 23 -3.26 20.98 22.75
N SER A 24 -3.30 22.27 22.51
CA SER A 24 -4.52 23.06 22.64
C SER A 24 -5.34 22.71 21.41
N ASP A 25 -6.48 22.05 21.59
CA ASP A 25 -7.43 21.68 20.54
C ASP A 25 -8.11 22.90 19.85
N ASP A 26 -7.53 24.10 19.97
CA ASP A 26 -8.09 25.39 19.54
C ASP A 26 -7.18 26.17 18.59
N ILE A 27 -6.26 25.52 17.88
CA ILE A 27 -5.59 26.18 16.74
C ILE A 27 -6.57 26.21 15.56
N LEU A 28 -7.40 27.24 15.53
CA LEU A 28 -8.10 27.66 14.31
C LEU A 28 -7.05 27.93 13.22
N PRO A 29 -7.33 27.57 11.95
CA PRO A 29 -6.40 27.84 10.86
C PRO A 29 -6.11 29.35 10.78
N PRO A 30 -4.89 29.75 10.35
CA PRO A 30 -4.64 31.14 10.00
C PRO A 30 -5.68 31.55 8.96
N VAL A 31 -6.54 32.50 9.32
CA VAL A 31 -7.49 33.11 8.37
C VAL A 31 -6.64 33.80 7.31
N LEU A 32 -6.46 33.13 6.18
CA LEU A 32 -5.86 33.72 5.00
C LEU A 32 -6.92 34.65 4.41
N ASP A 33 -6.88 35.93 4.82
CA ASP A 33 -7.69 37.03 4.29
C ASP A 33 -7.33 37.32 2.82
N ASN A 34 -7.66 36.41 1.91
CA ASN A 34 -7.50 36.58 0.47
C ASN A 34 -8.81 36.22 -0.27
N TYR A 35 -9.94 36.79 0.17
CA TYR A 35 -11.26 36.53 -0.42
C TYR A 35 -11.74 37.55 -1.45
N ASP A 36 -10.89 38.48 -1.90
CA ASP A 36 -11.33 39.58 -2.77
C ASP A 36 -11.08 39.40 -4.28
N ASN A 37 -10.67 38.23 -4.79
CA ASN A 37 -10.32 38.12 -6.22
C ASN A 37 -10.81 36.86 -6.95
N VAL A 38 -12.06 36.43 -6.74
CA VAL A 38 -12.75 35.63 -7.78
C VAL A 38 -13.51 36.59 -8.70
N PRO A 39 -13.07 36.81 -9.95
CA PRO A 39 -13.73 37.76 -10.83
C PRO A 39 -15.17 37.33 -11.13
N ALA A 40 -16.13 38.23 -10.89
CA ALA A 40 -17.57 37.96 -11.03
C ALA A 40 -17.98 37.38 -12.41
N HIS A 41 -17.19 37.61 -13.46
CA HIS A 41 -17.45 37.12 -14.81
C HIS A 41 -17.28 35.60 -14.97
N TYR A 42 -16.55 34.91 -14.08
CA TYR A 42 -16.43 33.45 -14.10
C TYR A 42 -17.70 32.77 -13.58
N LEU A 43 -18.34 33.35 -12.56
CA LEU A 43 -19.58 32.82 -11.97
C LEU A 43 -20.78 32.94 -12.94
N SER A 44 -20.81 34.02 -13.73
CA SER A 44 -21.88 34.27 -14.71
C SER A 44 -21.89 33.28 -15.88
N LYS A 45 -20.75 32.68 -16.25
CA LYS A 45 -20.68 31.77 -17.42
C LYS A 45 -21.27 30.39 -17.16
N HIS A 46 -21.31 29.96 -15.89
CA HIS A 46 -21.67 28.59 -15.52
C HIS A 46 -22.95 28.50 -14.66
N ASN A 47 -23.66 29.62 -14.43
CA ASN A 47 -24.87 29.68 -13.59
C ASN A 47 -24.71 29.00 -12.22
N LEU A 48 -23.49 29.03 -11.66
CA LEU A 48 -23.21 28.41 -10.38
C LEU A 48 -23.73 29.33 -9.27
N LYS A 49 -24.64 28.80 -8.45
CA LYS A 49 -25.08 29.51 -7.25
C LYS A 49 -23.98 29.37 -6.19
N PRO A 50 -23.49 30.47 -5.60
CA PRO A 50 -22.54 30.39 -4.52
C PRO A 50 -23.15 29.60 -3.35
N LEU A 51 -22.38 28.70 -2.76
CA LEU A 51 -22.79 27.98 -1.56
C LEU A 51 -22.86 28.97 -0.39
N THR A 52 -23.97 28.97 0.34
CA THR A 52 -24.08 29.74 1.57
C THR A 52 -23.08 29.20 2.58
N VAL A 53 -22.12 30.01 3.01
CA VAL A 53 -21.14 29.65 4.04
C VAL A 53 -21.87 29.14 5.29
N GLY A 54 -21.40 28.04 5.86
CA GLY A 54 -22.02 27.39 7.03
C GLY A 54 -23.28 26.56 6.72
N SER A 55 -23.79 26.55 5.48
CA SER A 55 -24.82 25.58 5.09
C SER A 55 -24.27 24.15 5.07
N ASN A 56 -25.14 23.14 5.19
CA ASN A 56 -24.73 21.73 5.10
C ASN A 56 -24.00 21.41 3.79
N ALA A 57 -24.42 22.02 2.67
CA ALA A 57 -23.75 21.83 1.38
C ALA A 57 -22.34 22.43 1.37
N TRP A 58 -22.14 23.62 1.98
CA TRP A 58 -20.83 24.23 2.14
C TRP A 58 -19.92 23.41 3.07
N LEU A 59 -20.45 22.96 4.21
CA LEU A 59 -19.70 22.12 5.17
C LEU A 59 -19.29 20.79 4.54
N SER A 60 -20.17 20.15 3.78
CA SER A 60 -19.86 18.91 3.07
C SER A 60 -18.74 19.10 2.05
N HIS A 61 -18.78 20.20 1.28
CA HIS A 61 -17.75 20.50 0.30
C HIS A 61 -16.40 20.84 0.96
N MET A 62 -16.41 21.63 2.03
CA MET A 62 -15.19 21.93 2.79
C MET A 62 -14.59 20.68 3.43
N LYS A 63 -15.43 19.76 3.90
CA LYS A 63 -14.98 18.46 4.41
C LYS A 63 -14.28 17.66 3.32
N GLU A 64 -14.85 17.59 2.12
CA GLU A 64 -14.24 16.90 0.97
C GLU A 64 -12.86 17.48 0.64
N ILE A 65 -12.73 18.81 0.58
CA ILE A 65 -11.43 19.48 0.36
C ILE A 65 -10.43 19.13 1.47
N TYR A 66 -10.88 19.13 2.73
CA TYR A 66 -10.02 18.79 3.86
C TYR A 66 -9.59 17.32 3.85
N ASP A 67 -10.52 16.41 3.56
CA ASP A 67 -10.25 14.98 3.44
C ASP A 67 -9.18 14.73 2.34
N ILE A 68 -9.30 15.40 1.19
CA ILE A 68 -8.28 15.36 0.12
C ILE A 68 -6.93 15.87 0.64
N TYR A 69 -6.90 17.02 1.32
CA TYR A 69 -5.65 17.57 1.88
C TYR A 69 -4.98 16.60 2.87
N VAL A 70 -5.78 15.95 3.72
CA VAL A 70 -5.28 14.94 4.67
C VAL A 70 -4.73 13.72 3.93
N GLU A 71 -5.37 13.27 2.86
CA GLU A 71 -4.89 12.18 2.01
C GLU A 71 -3.56 12.55 1.33
N ASP A 72 -3.45 13.74 0.75
CA ASP A 72 -2.21 14.23 0.12
C ASP A 72 -1.04 14.30 1.11
N MET A 73 -1.28 14.83 2.32
CA MET A 73 -0.26 14.88 3.37
C MET A 73 0.22 13.47 3.78
N LYS A 74 -0.71 12.50 3.89
CA LYS A 74 -0.35 11.12 4.20
C LYS A 74 0.45 10.48 3.06
N TYR A 75 0.08 10.77 1.82
CA TYR A 75 0.80 10.30 0.65
C TYR A 75 2.26 10.81 0.67
N GLU A 76 2.48 12.12 0.80
CA GLU A 76 3.83 12.71 0.82
C GLU A 76 4.68 12.25 2.01
N GLN A 77 4.07 12.07 3.19
CA GLN A 77 4.76 11.47 4.33
C GLN A 77 5.18 10.03 4.01
N GLY A 78 4.27 9.22 3.45
CA GLY A 78 4.57 7.85 3.04
C GLY A 78 5.68 7.78 1.98
N LYS A 79 5.71 8.71 1.02
CA LYS A 79 6.81 8.83 0.05
C LYS A 79 8.17 9.01 0.75
N THR A 80 8.21 9.90 1.73
CA THR A 80 9.42 10.22 2.49
C THR A 80 9.87 9.03 3.35
N ASP A 81 8.93 8.40 4.04
CA ASP A 81 9.18 7.22 4.87
C ASP A 81 9.70 6.04 4.02
N ALA A 82 9.15 5.84 2.82
CA ALA A 82 9.60 4.82 1.89
C ALA A 82 11.03 5.09 1.40
N GLY A 83 11.35 6.33 1.02
CA GLY A 83 12.71 6.72 0.68
C GLY A 83 13.71 6.45 1.81
N LEU A 84 13.35 6.79 3.04
CA LEU A 84 14.16 6.53 4.22
C LEU A 84 14.33 5.02 4.50
N ARG A 85 13.25 4.25 4.47
CA ARG A 85 13.26 2.79 4.75
C ARG A 85 14.16 2.03 3.78
N TRP A 86 14.20 2.47 2.53
CA TRP A 86 14.94 1.84 1.44
C TRP A 86 16.29 2.51 1.15
N ASP A 87 16.69 3.50 1.94
CA ASP A 87 17.93 4.29 1.77
C ASP A 87 18.11 4.83 0.34
N THR A 88 17.05 5.46 -0.19
CA THR A 88 16.95 5.93 -1.58
C THR A 88 16.10 7.19 -1.70
N THR A 89 15.92 7.72 -2.93
CA THR A 89 15.03 8.87 -3.14
C THR A 89 13.57 8.48 -2.94
N SER A 90 12.71 9.40 -2.52
CA SER A 90 11.30 9.13 -2.24
C SER A 90 10.58 8.41 -3.40
N GLU A 91 10.80 8.84 -4.65
CA GLU A 91 10.23 8.20 -5.85
C GLU A 91 10.69 6.74 -6.02
N LYS A 92 11.98 6.46 -5.79
CA LYS A 92 12.53 5.11 -5.87
C LYS A 92 12.07 4.24 -4.70
N GLY A 93 11.91 4.84 -3.51
CA GLY A 93 11.44 4.15 -2.32
C GLY A 93 10.02 3.62 -2.48
N ILE A 94 9.12 4.42 -3.07
CA ILE A 94 7.75 4.01 -3.38
C ILE A 94 7.74 2.89 -4.42
N TYR A 95 8.57 3.01 -5.46
CA TYR A 95 8.69 1.97 -6.48
C TYR A 95 9.14 0.63 -5.86
N GLN A 96 10.16 0.65 -4.99
CA GLN A 96 10.62 -0.54 -4.28
C GLN A 96 9.54 -1.11 -3.34
N GLU A 97 8.83 -0.25 -2.60
CA GLU A 97 7.70 -0.68 -1.77
C GLU A 97 6.59 -1.34 -2.60
N GLY A 98 6.22 -0.74 -3.73
CA GLY A 98 5.24 -1.29 -4.67
C GLY A 98 5.64 -2.68 -5.17
N LEU A 99 6.88 -2.83 -5.65
CA LEU A 99 7.42 -4.11 -6.08
C LEU A 99 7.42 -5.15 -4.96
N CYS A 100 7.86 -4.78 -3.76
CA CYS A 100 7.86 -5.68 -2.61
C CYS A 100 6.44 -6.12 -2.24
N ASN A 101 5.48 -5.19 -2.21
CA ASN A 101 4.08 -5.49 -1.92
C ASN A 101 3.51 -6.45 -2.98
N MET A 102 3.80 -6.22 -4.26
CA MET A 102 3.36 -7.07 -5.35
C MET A 102 3.96 -8.49 -5.26
N LEU A 103 5.26 -8.62 -4.95
CA LEU A 103 5.90 -9.92 -4.73
C LEU A 103 5.32 -10.66 -3.51
N MET A 104 5.02 -9.94 -2.42
CA MET A 104 4.34 -10.50 -1.25
C MET A 104 2.94 -11.00 -1.59
N GLU A 105 2.20 -10.25 -2.43
CA GLU A 105 0.88 -10.68 -2.88
C GLU A 105 0.96 -11.90 -3.80
N TYR A 106 1.89 -11.90 -4.76
CA TYR A 106 2.13 -13.04 -5.64
C TYR A 106 2.44 -14.32 -4.87
N THR A 107 3.38 -14.24 -3.92
CA THR A 107 3.78 -15.40 -3.11
C THR A 107 2.62 -15.91 -2.24
N THR A 108 1.80 -15.00 -1.70
CA THR A 108 0.57 -15.37 -0.96
C THR A 108 -0.44 -16.06 -1.87
N ALA A 109 -0.76 -15.45 -3.03
CA ALA A 109 -1.71 -16.00 -3.99
C ALA A 109 -1.27 -17.38 -4.51
N ARG A 110 0.02 -17.53 -4.80
CA ARG A 110 0.62 -18.79 -5.26
C ARG A 110 0.56 -19.86 -4.17
N HIS A 111 0.89 -19.51 -2.93
CA HIS A 111 0.77 -20.43 -1.80
C HIS A 111 -0.68 -20.90 -1.61
N ASP A 112 -1.66 -20.00 -1.67
CA ASP A 112 -3.08 -20.35 -1.53
C ASP A 112 -3.54 -21.30 -2.65
N TYR A 113 -3.12 -21.03 -3.89
CA TYR A 113 -3.37 -21.89 -5.03
C TYR A 113 -2.77 -23.30 -4.84
N GLU A 114 -1.48 -23.38 -4.48
CA GLU A 114 -0.77 -24.65 -4.26
C GLU A 114 -1.38 -25.44 -3.09
N LEU A 115 -1.75 -24.76 -2.00
CA LEU A 115 -2.42 -25.36 -0.84
C LEU A 115 -3.78 -25.96 -1.24
N LYS A 116 -4.57 -25.23 -2.03
CA LYS A 116 -5.85 -25.74 -2.52
C LYS A 116 -5.66 -26.93 -3.47
N LEU A 117 -4.63 -26.88 -4.32
CA LEU A 117 -4.31 -27.97 -5.24
C LEU A 117 -3.99 -29.26 -4.47
N LEU A 118 -3.22 -29.16 -3.38
CA LEU A 118 -2.92 -30.27 -2.48
C LEU A 118 -4.18 -30.80 -1.77
N GLU A 119 -5.04 -29.91 -1.27
CA GLU A 119 -6.31 -30.29 -0.64
C GLU A 119 -7.18 -31.12 -1.59
N VAL A 120 -7.34 -30.65 -2.84
CA VAL A 120 -8.13 -31.35 -3.87
C VAL A 120 -7.51 -32.70 -4.21
N SER A 121 -6.18 -32.75 -4.38
CA SER A 121 -5.46 -34.00 -4.66
C SER A 121 -5.69 -35.04 -3.55
N SER A 122 -5.56 -34.65 -2.29
CA SER A 122 -5.74 -35.56 -1.13
C SER A 122 -7.18 -36.10 -0.99
N ASN A 123 -8.18 -35.28 -1.32
CA ASN A 123 -9.59 -35.65 -1.22
C ASN A 123 -10.00 -36.74 -2.23
N THR A 124 -9.27 -36.91 -3.34
CA THR A 124 -9.59 -37.92 -4.36
C THR A 124 -9.25 -39.36 -3.95
N GLN A 125 -8.49 -39.55 -2.87
CA GLN A 125 -7.96 -40.86 -2.46
C GLN A 125 -8.79 -41.60 -1.39
N THR A 126 -10.08 -41.30 -1.25
CA THR A 126 -10.93 -42.01 -0.28
C THR A 126 -11.45 -43.35 -0.81
N VAL A 127 -10.99 -44.45 -0.20
CA VAL A 127 -11.33 -45.84 -0.53
C VAL A 127 -12.84 -46.12 -0.35
N PRO A 128 -13.49 -46.93 -1.21
CA PRO A 128 -14.91 -47.22 -1.07
C PRO A 128 -15.19 -48.07 0.16
N VAL A 129 -15.86 -47.49 1.16
CA VAL A 129 -16.53 -48.24 2.24
C VAL A 129 -17.74 -48.96 1.65
N SER A 130 -17.88 -50.27 1.90
CA SER A 130 -19.02 -51.07 1.46
C SER A 130 -20.33 -50.51 2.05
N LEU A 131 -21.08 -49.76 1.26
CA LEU A 131 -22.39 -49.20 1.64
C LEU A 131 -23.50 -49.74 0.76
N LYS A 132 -24.74 -49.53 1.21
CA LYS A 132 -25.95 -49.81 0.41
C LYS A 132 -25.94 -48.94 -0.85
N LYS A 133 -26.48 -49.46 -1.97
CA LYS A 133 -26.50 -48.79 -3.28
C LYS A 133 -27.09 -47.36 -3.26
N SER A 134 -28.13 -47.13 -2.46
CA SER A 134 -28.77 -45.81 -2.35
C SER A 134 -27.85 -44.78 -1.68
N GLU A 135 -27.15 -45.18 -0.63
CA GLU A 135 -26.17 -44.34 0.09
C GLU A 135 -24.94 -44.07 -0.76
N GLN A 136 -24.49 -45.07 -1.54
CA GLN A 136 -23.41 -44.91 -2.51
C GLN A 136 -23.74 -43.84 -3.56
N ARG A 137 -24.93 -43.91 -4.18
CA ARG A 137 -25.39 -42.89 -5.13
C ARG A 137 -25.48 -41.48 -4.53
N LYS A 138 -25.90 -41.36 -3.27
CA LYS A 138 -25.96 -40.06 -2.58
C LYS A 138 -24.56 -39.48 -2.39
N ARG A 139 -23.61 -40.27 -1.88
CA ARG A 139 -22.21 -39.84 -1.70
C ARG A 139 -21.53 -39.47 -3.01
N GLU A 140 -21.80 -40.19 -4.08
CA GLU A 140 -21.25 -39.88 -5.40
C GLU A 140 -21.71 -38.51 -5.94
N LYS A 141 -23.00 -38.17 -5.77
CA LYS A 141 -23.53 -36.85 -6.14
C LYS A 141 -22.92 -35.73 -5.29
N GLU A 142 -22.76 -35.96 -3.99
CA GLU A 142 -22.11 -34.99 -3.09
C GLU A 142 -20.64 -34.79 -3.46
N LEU A 143 -19.92 -35.86 -3.81
CA LEU A 143 -18.53 -35.81 -4.27
C LEU A 143 -18.42 -35.03 -5.59
N GLN A 144 -19.28 -35.29 -6.57
CA GLN A 144 -19.30 -34.53 -7.83
C GLN A 144 -19.55 -33.04 -7.59
N LYS A 145 -20.49 -32.69 -6.70
CA LYS A 145 -20.76 -31.30 -6.33
C LYS A 145 -19.55 -30.65 -5.65
N LYS A 146 -18.81 -31.40 -4.82
CA LYS A 146 -17.59 -30.92 -4.19
C LYS A 146 -16.49 -30.68 -5.23
N ILE A 147 -16.25 -31.63 -6.14
CA ILE A 147 -15.27 -31.50 -7.22
C ILE A 147 -15.55 -30.24 -8.07
N LEU A 148 -16.81 -30.00 -8.43
CA LEU A 148 -17.18 -28.81 -9.20
C LEU A 148 -16.84 -27.51 -8.45
N LYS A 149 -17.16 -27.43 -7.16
CA LYS A 149 -16.84 -26.25 -6.34
C LYS A 149 -15.34 -26.07 -6.14
N ASP A 150 -14.63 -27.16 -5.89
CA ASP A 150 -13.18 -27.14 -5.70
C ASP A 150 -12.47 -26.67 -6.98
N ASN A 151 -12.95 -27.09 -8.15
CA ASN A 151 -12.46 -26.62 -9.45
C ASN A 151 -12.73 -25.12 -9.66
N GLU A 152 -13.92 -24.63 -9.31
CA GLU A 152 -14.23 -23.19 -9.40
C GLU A 152 -13.30 -22.35 -8.50
N ILE A 153 -13.00 -22.84 -7.29
CA ILE A 153 -12.06 -22.15 -6.39
C ILE A 153 -10.65 -22.17 -6.98
N LEU A 154 -10.19 -23.31 -7.51
CA LEU A 154 -8.87 -23.44 -8.13
C LEU A 154 -8.71 -22.51 -9.34
N GLU A 155 -9.74 -22.37 -10.17
CA GLU A 155 -9.74 -21.46 -11.31
C GLU A 155 -9.58 -20.01 -10.86
N ARG A 156 -10.38 -19.56 -9.88
CA ARG A 156 -10.25 -18.20 -9.32
C ARG A 156 -8.87 -17.93 -8.71
N LEU A 157 -8.31 -18.89 -7.98
CA LEU A 157 -6.98 -18.75 -7.38
C LEU A 157 -5.90 -18.67 -8.45
N ARG A 158 -6.01 -19.49 -9.51
CA ARG A 158 -5.10 -19.44 -10.65
C ARG A 158 -5.20 -18.11 -11.39
N ASP A 159 -6.41 -17.63 -11.68
CA ASP A 159 -6.62 -16.34 -12.34
C ASP A 159 -5.99 -15.19 -11.54
N ARG A 160 -6.06 -15.25 -10.21
CA ARG A 160 -5.40 -14.26 -9.35
C ARG A 160 -3.88 -14.32 -9.47
N VAL A 161 -3.29 -15.52 -9.47
CA VAL A 161 -1.84 -15.70 -9.68
C VAL A 161 -1.43 -15.15 -11.04
N ASP A 162 -2.14 -15.52 -12.10
CA ASP A 162 -1.86 -15.10 -13.47
C ASP A 162 -2.01 -13.57 -13.64
N ALA A 163 -3.00 -12.96 -12.98
CA ALA A 163 -3.18 -11.50 -12.98
C ALA A 163 -2.02 -10.75 -12.31
N ILE A 164 -1.55 -11.25 -11.16
CA ILE A 164 -0.41 -10.63 -10.46
C ILE A 164 0.89 -10.87 -11.23
N ASP A 165 1.11 -12.07 -11.76
CA ASP A 165 2.28 -12.39 -12.60
C ASP A 165 2.36 -11.46 -13.82
N HIS A 166 1.21 -11.22 -14.46
CA HIS A 166 1.10 -10.26 -15.55
C HIS A 166 1.41 -8.83 -15.08
N ALA A 167 0.89 -8.40 -13.93
CA ALA A 167 1.18 -7.09 -13.37
C ALA A 167 2.69 -6.92 -13.10
N ILE A 168 3.34 -7.91 -12.48
CA ILE A 168 4.80 -7.93 -12.25
C ILE A 168 5.55 -7.77 -13.57
N TYR A 169 5.19 -8.55 -14.59
CA TYR A 169 5.81 -8.46 -15.90
C TYR A 169 5.67 -7.05 -16.49
N THR A 170 4.48 -6.45 -16.41
CA THR A 170 4.25 -5.11 -16.96
C THR A 170 4.94 -3.99 -16.18
N GLU A 171 4.95 -4.05 -14.85
CA GLU A 171 5.55 -3.02 -13.99
C GLU A 171 7.08 -3.09 -13.98
N TYR A 172 7.65 -4.31 -14.04
CA TYR A 172 9.10 -4.50 -14.12
C TYR A 172 9.67 -3.99 -15.45
N HIS A 173 8.88 -4.05 -16.53
CA HIS A 173 9.28 -3.61 -17.87
C HIS A 173 8.88 -2.17 -18.23
N GLN A 174 8.34 -1.37 -17.29
CA GLN A 174 8.18 0.07 -17.54
C GLN A 174 9.56 0.74 -17.65
N GLU A 175 9.93 1.04 -18.91
CA GLU A 175 11.22 1.58 -19.34
C GLU A 175 11.66 2.84 -18.56
N GLU A 176 10.74 3.62 -18.00
CA GLU A 176 11.05 4.88 -17.31
C GLU A 176 11.70 4.72 -15.91
N VAL A 177 11.53 3.56 -15.23
CA VAL A 177 12.12 3.32 -13.90
C VAL A 177 13.21 2.24 -13.94
N GLY A 178 13.04 1.21 -14.79
CA GLY A 178 14.01 0.12 -14.98
C GLY A 178 15.33 0.57 -15.62
N LEU A 179 15.33 1.57 -16.50
CA LEU A 179 16.56 2.05 -17.17
C LEU A 179 17.52 2.83 -16.25
N LYS A 180 17.08 3.28 -15.07
CA LYS A 180 17.94 3.88 -14.03
C LYS A 180 18.23 2.96 -12.86
N PHE A 181 17.63 1.78 -12.84
CA PHE A 181 17.95 0.74 -11.88
C PHE A 181 19.12 -0.07 -12.46
N GLU A 182 20.34 0.45 -12.29
CA GLU A 182 21.46 -0.50 -12.20
C GLU A 182 21.11 -1.41 -11.02
N PRO A 183 20.91 -2.73 -11.22
CA PRO A 183 20.86 -3.62 -10.09
C PRO A 183 22.12 -3.31 -9.30
N CYS A 184 21.96 -2.91 -8.04
CA CYS A 184 23.08 -2.85 -7.11
C CYS A 184 23.53 -4.30 -6.91
N ALA A 185 24.18 -4.89 -7.91
CA ALA A 185 25.08 -6.01 -7.79
C ALA A 185 26.33 -5.50 -7.05
N ILE A 186 26.11 -4.92 -5.87
CA ILE A 186 27.06 -4.90 -4.78
C ILE A 186 26.80 -6.19 -3.99
N MET A 187 26.75 -7.34 -4.68
CA MET A 187 27.49 -8.48 -4.17
C MET A 187 28.94 -8.18 -4.52
N ASN A 188 29.54 -7.22 -3.81
CA ASN A 188 30.98 -7.09 -3.82
C ASN A 188 31.52 -8.48 -3.51
N ASP A 189 32.30 -9.01 -4.43
CA ASP A 189 33.18 -10.14 -4.28
C ASP A 189 34.04 -9.92 -3.03
N ARG A 190 33.49 -10.21 -1.84
CA ARG A 190 34.32 -10.42 -0.66
C ARG A 190 35.03 -11.73 -0.96
N PRO A 191 36.35 -11.74 -1.19
CA PRO A 191 37.06 -12.99 -1.10
C PRO A 191 36.79 -13.52 0.31
N LEU A 192 36.35 -14.77 0.39
CA LEU A 192 36.36 -15.54 1.62
C LEU A 192 37.83 -15.63 2.05
N VAL A 193 38.26 -14.69 2.89
CA VAL A 193 39.54 -14.73 3.60
C VAL A 193 39.24 -15.13 5.03
#